data_AF-A0A3C1GBM6-F1
#
_entry.id   AF-A0A3C1GBM6-F1
#
_cell.length_a   1.000
_cell.length_b   1.000
_cell.length_c   1.000
_cell.angle_alpha   90.00
_cell.angle_beta   90.00
_cell.angle_gamma   90.00
#
_symmetry.space_group_name_H-M   'P 1'
#
loop_
_entity.id
_entity.type
_entity.pdbx_description
1 polymer ?
#
loop_
_entity_poly.entity_id
_entity_poly.type
_entity_poly.pdbx_seq_one_letter_code
_entity_poly.pdbx_strand_id
1 'polypeptide(L)'
;MRTSDSIAKLAKAMVAVGLEPAWGSIGKDKTAKVPTKAGGQYSYDYADLSTCYEQIVPLFAKHGIAIFQPTRTQGTDVIVTTILAHEGEFISEEFTVPAGDRGAQALGS
;
A
#
# COMPACT_ATOMS: atom_id res chain seq x y z
N MET A 1 6.69 -3.13 -13.38
CA MET A 1 5.45 -3.92 -13.27
C MET A 1 5.65 -5.29 -13.89
N ARG A 2 5.32 -6.35 -13.15
CA ARG A 2 5.36 -7.75 -13.58
C ARG A 2 3.96 -8.34 -13.49
N THR A 3 3.63 -9.29 -14.35
CA THR A 3 2.32 -9.95 -14.38
C THR A 3 2.47 -11.45 -14.63
N SER A 4 1.42 -12.22 -14.34
CA SER A 4 1.22 -13.54 -14.94
C SER A 4 0.98 -13.43 -16.46
N ASP A 5 1.00 -14.57 -17.17
CA ASP A 5 0.76 -14.65 -18.61
C ASP A 5 -0.59 -14.05 -19.05
N SER A 6 -1.58 -14.12 -18.17
CA SER A 6 -2.89 -13.48 -18.29
C SER A 6 -3.21 -12.71 -17.01
N ILE A 7 -4.01 -11.66 -17.14
CA ILE A 7 -4.57 -10.89 -16.03
C ILE A 7 -6.10 -10.73 -16.16
N ALA A 8 -6.77 -11.53 -17.00
CA ALA A 8 -8.18 -11.33 -17.33
C ALA A 8 -9.12 -11.47 -16.13
N LYS A 9 -8.90 -12.47 -15.28
CA LYS A 9 -9.69 -12.72 -14.06
C LYS A 9 -9.42 -11.66 -13.02
N LEU A 10 -8.14 -11.34 -12.79
CA LEU A 10 -7.73 -10.30 -11.87
C LEU A 10 -8.27 -8.93 -12.31
N ALA A 11 -8.18 -8.59 -13.59
CA ALA A 11 -8.73 -7.35 -14.13
C ALA A 11 -10.25 -7.29 -13.93
N LYS A 12 -10.98 -8.39 -14.18
CA LYS A 12 -12.42 -8.48 -13.91
C LYS A 12 -12.74 -8.26 -12.43
N ALA A 13 -11.99 -8.87 -11.52
CA ALA A 13 -12.17 -8.69 -10.08
C ALA A 13 -11.85 -7.25 -9.64
N MET A 14 -10.79 -6.64 -10.18
CA MET A 14 -10.42 -5.25 -9.91
C MET A 14 -11.48 -4.26 -10.41
N VAL A 15 -12.11 -4.51 -11.57
CA VAL A 15 -13.27 -3.72 -12.02
C VAL A 15 -14.42 -3.84 -11.04
N ALA A 16 -14.72 -5.04 -10.54
CA ALA A 16 -15.78 -5.24 -9.54
C ALA A 16 -15.48 -4.49 -8.24
N VAL A 17 -14.24 -4.50 -7.76
CA VAL A 17 -13.78 -3.69 -6.63
C VAL A 17 -14.01 -2.19 -6.89
N GLY A 18 -13.67 -1.70 -8.08
CA GLY A 18 -13.85 -0.29 -8.47
C GLY A 18 -15.30 0.17 -8.55
N LEU A 19 -16.26 -0.75 -8.56
CA LEU A 19 -17.70 -0.47 -8.56
C LEU A 19 -18.31 -0.49 -7.14
N GLU A 20 -17.56 -0.94 -6.13
CA GLU A 20 -18.05 -0.92 -4.75
C GLU A 20 -18.15 0.52 -4.24
N PRO A 21 -19.22 0.89 -3.49
CA PRO A 21 -19.36 2.23 -2.92
C PRO A 21 -18.22 2.64 -1.99
N ALA A 22 -17.53 1.66 -1.41
CA ALA A 22 -16.37 1.86 -0.54
C ALA A 22 -15.07 2.16 -1.31
N TRP A 23 -15.08 2.08 -2.64
CA TRP A 23 -13.92 2.40 -3.47
C TRP A 23 -13.61 3.90 -3.40
N GLY A 24 -12.35 4.22 -3.09
CA GLY A 24 -11.86 5.61 -3.03
C GLY A 24 -12.32 6.43 -1.83
N SER A 25 -13.17 5.89 -0.95
CA SER A 25 -13.70 6.59 0.22
C SER A 25 -12.83 6.39 1.46
N ILE A 26 -11.53 6.67 1.37
CA ILE A 26 -10.63 6.56 2.54
C ILE A 26 -10.87 7.73 3.49
N GLY A 27 -11.37 7.41 4.68
CA GLY A 27 -11.60 8.37 5.75
C GLY A 27 -10.29 9.02 6.21
N LYS A 28 -10.25 10.35 6.26
CA LYS A 28 -9.13 11.11 6.85
C LYS A 28 -9.47 11.42 8.30
N ASP A 29 -9.34 10.43 9.17
CA ASP A 29 -9.82 10.47 10.55
C ASP A 29 -8.77 10.99 11.55
N LYS A 30 -7.55 11.24 11.10
CA LYS A 30 -6.46 11.78 11.92
C LYS A 30 -6.14 13.22 11.53
N THR A 31 -5.85 14.07 12.50
CA THR A 31 -5.41 15.46 12.26
C THR A 31 -3.95 15.61 12.67
N ALA A 32 -3.09 15.96 11.70
CA ALA A 32 -1.72 16.36 11.98
C ALA A 32 -1.68 17.82 12.43
N LYS A 33 -0.86 18.11 13.43
CA LYS A 33 -0.60 19.45 13.94
C LYS A 33 0.90 19.70 13.86
N VAL A 34 1.31 20.50 12.88
CA VAL A 34 2.74 20.69 12.56
C VAL A 34 3.16 22.12 12.92
N PRO A 35 4.02 22.29 13.94
CA PRO A 35 4.60 23.60 14.25
C PRO A 35 5.61 23.97 13.16
N THR A 36 5.59 25.23 12.72
CA THR A 36 6.54 25.75 11.74
C THR A 36 7.74 26.36 12.45
N LYS A 37 8.90 26.35 11.79
CA LYS A 37 10.14 26.94 12.33
C LYS A 37 10.02 28.45 12.60
N ALA A 38 9.08 29.13 11.94
CA ALA A 38 8.84 30.57 12.10
C ALA A 38 7.84 30.90 13.24
N GLY A 39 7.42 29.92 14.04
CA GLY A 39 6.55 30.13 15.21
C GLY A 39 5.05 30.05 14.93
N GLY A 40 4.64 29.61 13.73
CA GLY A 40 3.25 29.31 13.39
C GLY A 40 2.92 27.81 13.52
N GLN A 41 1.69 27.44 13.17
CA GLN A 41 1.24 26.04 13.12
C GLN A 41 0.30 25.84 11.95
N TYR A 42 0.44 24.73 11.22
CA TYR A 42 -0.58 24.28 10.27
C TYR A 42 -1.13 22.92 10.68
N SER A 43 -2.36 22.65 10.25
CA SER A 43 -3.01 21.37 10.47
C SER A 43 -3.64 20.84 9.19
N TYR A 44 -3.63 19.52 9.04
CA TYR A 44 -4.29 18.85 7.94
C TYR A 44 -4.79 17.48 8.39
N ASP A 45 -5.91 17.06 7.81
CA ASP A 45 -6.46 15.74 8.05
C ASP A 45 -5.83 14.73 7.09
N TYR A 46 -5.56 13.53 7.59
CA TYR A 46 -4.95 12.42 6.86
C TYR A 46 -5.55 11.08 7.29
N ALA A 47 -5.42 10.09 6.42
CA ALA A 47 -5.64 8.69 6.76
C ALA A 47 -4.29 8.10 7.14
N ASP A 48 -4.19 7.45 8.29
CA ASP A 48 -2.99 6.71 8.62
C ASP A 48 -2.93 5.37 7.85
N LEU A 49 -1.82 4.66 7.96
CA LEU A 49 -1.63 3.40 7.26
C LEU A 49 -2.65 2.33 7.70
N SER A 50 -3.00 2.32 9.00
CA SER A 50 -3.97 1.38 9.55
C SER A 50 -5.36 1.64 8.98
N THR A 51 -5.82 2.90 8.95
CA THR A 51 -7.09 3.30 8.33
C THR A 51 -7.15 2.87 6.86
N CYS A 52 -6.06 3.06 6.11
CA CYS A 52 -5.99 2.61 4.73
C CYS A 52 -6.12 1.07 4.63
N TYR A 53 -5.40 0.32 5.47
CA TYR A 53 -5.36 -1.14 5.42
C TYR A 53 -6.68 -1.78 5.84
N GLU A 54 -7.30 -1.26 6.91
CA GLU A 54 -8.59 -1.72 7.44
C GLU A 54 -9.74 -1.54 6.44
N GLN A 55 -9.63 -0.59 5.51
CA GLN A 55 -10.62 -0.41 4.46
C GLN A 55 -10.31 -1.22 3.20
N ILE A 56 -9.05 -1.22 2.76
CA ILE A 56 -8.65 -1.85 1.49
C ILE A 56 -8.71 -3.37 1.60
N VAL A 57 -8.25 -3.96 2.72
CA VAL A 57 -8.16 -5.42 2.84
C VAL A 57 -9.53 -6.10 2.79
N PRO A 58 -10.55 -5.69 3.56
CA PRO A 58 -11.88 -6.30 3.47
C PRO A 58 -12.52 -6.10 2.10
N LEU A 59 -12.32 -4.92 1.50
CA LEU A 59 -12.81 -4.61 0.16
C LEU A 59 -12.23 -5.58 -0.88
N PHE A 60 -10.91 -5.78 -0.88
CA PHE A 60 -10.25 -6.67 -1.83
C PHE A 60 -10.59 -8.14 -1.56
N ALA A 61 -10.63 -8.54 -0.28
CA ALA A 61 -10.98 -9.90 0.14
C ALA A 61 -12.40 -10.29 -0.29
N LYS A 62 -13.37 -9.35 -0.25
CA LYS A 62 -14.74 -9.56 -0.74
C LYS A 62 -14.80 -10.01 -2.21
N HIS A 63 -13.84 -9.58 -3.01
CA HIS A 63 -13.72 -9.95 -4.44
C HIS A 63 -12.66 -11.03 -4.69
N GLY A 64 -12.15 -11.68 -3.64
CA GLY A 64 -11.16 -12.76 -3.74
C GLY A 64 -9.77 -12.29 -4.16
N ILE A 65 -9.43 -11.02 -3.95
CA ILE A 65 -8.12 -10.47 -4.27
C ILE A 65 -7.27 -10.47 -3.00
N ALA A 66 -6.11 -11.12 -3.06
CA ALA A 66 -5.13 -11.13 -1.98
C ALA A 66 -4.03 -10.09 -2.25
N ILE A 67 -3.54 -9.47 -1.16
CA ILE A 67 -2.41 -8.54 -1.18
C ILE A 67 -1.24 -9.20 -0.47
N PHE A 68 -0.08 -9.27 -1.11
CA PHE A 68 1.17 -9.70 -0.49
C PHE A 68 2.23 -8.62 -0.62
N GLN A 69 3.04 -8.45 0.42
CA GLN A 69 4.16 -7.50 0.41
C GLN A 69 5.46 -8.14 0.93
N PRO A 70 5.98 -9.21 0.27
CA PRO A 70 7.29 -9.74 0.65
C PRO A 70 8.37 -8.67 0.52
N THR A 71 9.26 -8.65 1.51
CA THR A 71 10.39 -7.74 1.57
C THR A 71 11.69 -8.52 1.40
N ARG A 72 12.66 -7.88 0.74
CA ARG A 72 14.04 -8.38 0.69
C ARG A 72 15.01 -7.21 0.82
N THR A 73 16.25 -7.51 1.14
CA THR A 73 17.34 -6.54 1.11
C THR A 73 18.24 -6.76 -0.11
N GLN A 74 18.76 -5.67 -0.67
CA GLN A 74 19.80 -5.69 -1.70
C GLN A 74 20.85 -4.63 -1.33
N GLY A 75 21.98 -5.08 -0.76
CA GLY A 75 22.95 -4.15 -0.17
C GLY A 75 22.36 -3.41 1.03
N THR A 76 22.31 -2.08 0.97
CA THR A 76 21.64 -1.22 1.96
C THR A 76 20.19 -0.93 1.61
N ASP A 77 19.69 -1.40 0.47
CA ASP A 77 18.34 -1.07 0.04
C ASP A 77 17.34 -2.12 0.54
N VAL A 78 16.16 -1.64 0.93
CA VAL A 78 14.99 -2.48 1.24
C VAL A 78 14.06 -2.44 0.04
N ILE A 79 13.75 -3.62 -0.50
CA ILE A 79 12.85 -3.76 -1.63
C ILE A 79 11.56 -4.41 -1.15
N VAL A 80 10.45 -3.68 -1.33
CA VAL A 80 9.10 -4.17 -1.07
C VAL A 80 8.48 -4.56 -2.40
N THR A 81 8.11 -5.82 -2.56
CA THR A 81 7.34 -6.26 -3.73
C THR A 81 5.87 -6.27 -3.36
N THR A 82 5.06 -5.39 -3.91
CA THR A 82 3.60 -5.47 -3.71
C THR A 82 3.01 -6.36 -4.80
N ILE A 83 2.23 -7.37 -4.40
CA ILE A 83 1.59 -8.34 -5.29
C ILE A 83 0.09 -8.30 -5.02
N LEU A 84 -0.71 -8.10 -6.07
CA LEU A 84 -2.14 -8.38 -6.06
C LEU A 84 -2.36 -9.70 -6.80
N ALA A 85 -3.01 -10.66 -6.15
CA ALA A 85 -3.26 -11.97 -6.73
C ALA A 85 -4.74 -12.37 -6.66
N HIS A 86 -5.22 -13.01 -7.72
CA HIS A 86 -6.58 -13.53 -7.82
C HIS A 86 -6.61 -14.72 -8.77
N GLU A 87 -7.13 -15.87 -8.33
CA GLU A 87 -7.38 -17.07 -9.16
C GLU A 87 -6.21 -17.50 -10.08
N GLY A 88 -4.98 -17.47 -9.55
CA GLY A 88 -3.76 -17.87 -10.27
C GLY A 88 -3.16 -16.77 -11.14
N GLU A 89 -3.79 -15.60 -11.22
CA GLU A 89 -3.24 -14.42 -11.89
C GLU A 89 -2.68 -13.43 -10.86
N PHE A 90 -1.68 -12.65 -11.26
CA PHE A 90 -1.11 -11.61 -10.42
C PHE A 90 -0.64 -10.40 -11.23
N ILE A 91 -0.62 -9.25 -10.55
CA ILE A 91 0.23 -8.10 -10.90
C ILE A 91 1.14 -7.80 -9.72
N SER A 92 2.37 -7.39 -9.99
CA SER A 92 3.29 -6.98 -8.93
C SER A 92 4.20 -5.84 -9.35
N GLU A 93 4.61 -5.06 -8.35
CA GLU A 93 5.60 -3.99 -8.53
C GLU A 93 6.59 -3.99 -7.37
N GLU A 94 7.84 -3.64 -7.67
CA GLU A 94 8.86 -3.45 -6.66
C GLU A 94 9.03 -1.96 -6.35
N PHE A 95 9.06 -1.63 -5.06
CA PHE A 95 9.44 -0.31 -4.58
C PHE A 95 10.72 -0.43 -3.75
N THR A 96 11.73 0.36 -4.11
CA THR A 96 13.03 0.34 -3.45
C THR A 96 13.14 1.53 -2.51
N VAL A 97 13.39 1.24 -1.23
CA VAL A 97 13.67 2.22 -0.18
C VAL A 97 15.17 2.16 0.13
N PRO A 98 15.96 3.19 -0.21
CA PRO A 98 17.35 3.23 0.20
C PRO A 98 17.42 3.40 1.72
N ALA A 99 18.08 2.47 2.43
CA ALA A 99 18.41 2.68 3.83
C ALA A 99 19.72 3.46 3.94
N GLY A 100 19.75 4.47 4.80
CA GLY A 100 20.95 5.30 5.01
C GLY A 100 22.08 4.56 5.75
N ASP A 101 21.80 3.40 6.33
CA ASP A 101 22.77 2.54 7.01
C ASP A 101 22.26 1.08 7.10
N ARG A 102 23.11 0.14 7.55
CA ARG A 102 22.80 -1.29 7.75
C ARG A 102 22.23 -1.61 9.13
N GLY A 103 22.09 -0.62 10.01
CA GLY A 103 21.47 -0.79 11.32
C GLY A 103 20.03 -1.30 11.17
N ALA A 104 19.60 -2.20 12.05
CA ALA A 104 18.23 -2.74 12.01
C ALA A 104 17.18 -1.63 11.96
N GLN A 105 17.38 -0.56 12.75
CA GLN A 105 16.53 0.64 12.79
C GLN A 105 16.50 1.43 11.46
N ALA A 106 17.57 1.38 10.67
CA ALA A 106 17.64 2.03 9.36
C ALA A 106 16.94 1.20 8.26
N LEU A 107 16.91 -0.12 8.43
CA LEU A 107 16.21 -1.05 7.53
C LEU A 107 14.71 -1.18 7.87
N GLY A 108 14.31 -0.81 9.09
CA GLY A 108 12.92 -0.76 9.56
C GLY A 108 12.85 -0.35 11.04
N SER A 109 11.71 0.18 11.48
CA SER A 109 11.49 0.56 12.90
C SER A 109 11.12 -0.63 13.77
#